data_AF-A0A7K3IZI2-F1
#
_entry.id   AF-A0A7K3IZI2-F1
#
_cell.length_a   1.000
_cell.length_b   1.000
_cell.length_c   1.000
_cell.angle_alpha   90.00
_cell.angle_beta   90.00
_cell.angle_gamma   90.00
#
_symmetry.space_group_name_H-M   'P 1'
#
loop_
_entity.id
_entity.type
_entity.pdbx_description
1 polymer ?
#
loop_
_entity_poly.entity_id
_entity_poly.type
_entity_poly.pdbx_seq_one_letter_code
_entity_poly.pdbx_strand_id
1 'polypeptide(L)' 'DTPILIITGANDFRIPYTQSMEAFQNAQLHDIPSKLLFFEDEGHWVLKPQNSLIWQKEFFSWLETYLQ' A
#
# COMPACT_ATOMS: atom_id res chain seq x y z
N ASP A 1 5.38 16.46 2.59
CA ASP A 1 4.03 16.84 2.13
C ASP A 1 3.65 16.16 0.81
N THR A 2 4.36 15.11 0.37
CA THR A 2 4.05 14.36 -0.85
C THR A 2 3.05 13.23 -0.58
N PRO A 3 2.12 12.94 -1.50
CA PRO A 3 1.19 11.80 -1.39
C PRO A 3 1.89 10.45 -1.18
N ILE A 4 1.32 9.57 -0.35
CA ILE A 4 1.90 8.27 0.02
C ILE A 4 0.95 7.11 -0.32
N LEU A 5 1.40 6.19 -1.19
CA LEU A 5 0.77 4.89 -1.39
C LEU A 5 1.51 3.82 -0.58
N ILE A 6 0.79 3.10 0.28
CA ILE A 6 1.32 2.03 1.12
C ILE A 6 0.72 0.70 0.66
N ILE A 7 1.55 -0.30 0.39
CA ILE A 7 1.13 -1.64 -0.03
C ILE A 7 1.71 -2.65 0.95
N THR A 8 0.89 -3.56 1.47
CA THR A 8 1.32 -4.50 2.51
C THR A 8 0.54 -5.81 2.47
N GLY A 9 1.20 -6.90 2.89
CA GLY A 9 0.61 -8.24 3.02
C GLY A 9 0.50 -8.66 4.48
N ALA A 10 -0.62 -9.26 4.88
CA ALA A 10 -0.85 -9.67 6.27
C ALA A 10 0.13 -10.75 6.76
N ASN A 11 0.63 -11.58 5.84
CA ASN A 11 1.53 -12.70 6.14
C ASN A 11 3.01 -12.35 5.88
N ASP A 12 3.37 -11.07 5.90
CA ASP A 12 4.78 -10.66 5.86
C ASP A 12 5.43 -10.88 7.25
N PHE A 13 6.13 -11.99 7.38
CA PHE A 13 6.88 -12.34 8.59
C PHE A 13 8.26 -11.66 8.68
N ARG A 14 8.68 -10.90 7.67
CA ARG A 14 9.91 -10.08 7.71
C ARG A 14 9.61 -8.71 8.30
N ILE A 15 8.47 -8.12 7.90
CA ILE A 15 8.02 -6.81 8.36
C ILE A 15 6.52 -6.92 8.69
N PRO A 16 6.12 -6.89 9.98
CA PRO A 16 4.72 -6.96 10.36
C PRO A 16 3.89 -5.84 9.71
N TYR A 17 2.72 -6.19 9.15
CA TYR A 17 1.83 -5.23 8.48
C TYR A 17 1.40 -4.05 9.37
N THR A 18 1.49 -4.19 10.70
CA THR A 18 1.21 -3.13 11.66
C THR A 18 2.11 -1.91 11.46
N GLN A 19 3.34 -2.09 10.99
CA GLN A 19 4.22 -0.95 10.65
C GLN A 19 3.68 -0.15 9.45
N SER A 20 3.08 -0.82 8.46
CA SER A 20 2.39 -0.16 7.36
C SER A 20 1.14 0.58 7.85
N MET A 21 0.41 0.02 8.82
CA MET A 21 -0.75 0.67 9.45
C MET A 21 -0.33 1.92 10.23
N GLU A 22 0.76 1.85 11.00
CA GLU A 22 1.34 2.99 11.72
C GLU A 22 1.75 4.11 10.76
N ALA A 23 2.43 3.78 9.66
CA ALA A 23 2.80 4.74 8.63
C ALA A 23 1.57 5.39 7.98
N PHE A 24 0.52 4.60 7.67
CA PHE A 24 -0.73 5.12 7.11
C PHE A 24 -1.43 6.06 8.08
N GLN A 25 -1.59 5.66 9.34
CA GLN A 25 -2.20 6.48 10.38
C GLN A 25 -1.40 7.78 10.58
N ASN A 26 -0.07 7.72 10.59
CA ASN A 26 0.77 8.91 10.72
C ASN A 26 0.59 9.86 9.53
N ALA A 27 0.51 9.34 8.30
CA ALA A 27 0.24 10.15 7.11
C ALA A 27 -1.12 10.86 7.19
N GLN A 28 -2.16 10.14 7.62
CA GLN A 28 -3.50 10.70 7.83
C GLN A 28 -3.50 11.81 8.90
N LEU A 29 -2.79 11.64 10.01
CA LEU A 29 -2.68 12.64 11.07
C LEU A 29 -1.99 13.94 10.64
N HIS A 30 -1.16 13.88 9.60
CA HIS A 30 -0.48 15.04 9.03
C HIS A 30 -1.18 15.60 7.78
N ASP A 31 -2.43 15.21 7.54
CA ASP A 31 -3.22 15.60 6.37
C ASP A 31 -2.51 15.30 5.04
N ILE A 32 -1.65 14.28 5.00
CA ILE A 32 -0.96 13.84 3.80
C ILE A 32 -1.90 12.91 3.01
N PRO A 33 -2.20 13.21 1.74
CA PRO A 33 -2.98 12.30 0.89
C PRO A 33 -2.34 10.93 0.89
N SER A 34 -3.05 9.94 1.40
CA SER A 34 -2.50 8.60 1.56
C SER A 34 -3.52 7.52 1.28
N LYS A 35 -3.03 6.39 0.78
CA LYS A 35 -3.82 5.22 0.44
C LYS A 35 -3.13 3.96 0.94
N LEU A 36 -3.90 3.06 1.54
CA LEU A 36 -3.44 1.75 1.97
C LEU A 36 -4.06 0.66 1.08
N LEU A 37 -3.20 -0.14 0.45
CA LEU A 37 -3.56 -1.37 -0.24
C LEU A 37 -3.10 -2.57 0.59
N PHE A 38 -4.07 -3.22 1.24
CA PHE A 38 -3.83 -4.32 2.17
C PHE A 38 -4.27 -5.66 1.55
N PHE A 39 -3.36 -6.64 1.51
CA PHE A 39 -3.65 -7.99 1.05
C PHE A 39 -3.61 -8.99 2.20
N GLU A 40 -4.77 -9.52 2.57
CA GLU A 40 -4.92 -10.45 3.71
C GLU A 40 -4.22 -11.81 3.49
N ASP A 41 -3.98 -12.17 2.24
CA ASP A 41 -3.53 -13.49 1.81
C ASP A 41 -2.18 -13.47 1.07
N GLU A 42 -1.46 -12.34 1.13
CA GLU A 42 -0.09 -12.16 0.63
C GLU A 42 0.91 -12.06 1.78
N GLY A 43 2.19 -12.28 1.44
CA GLY A 43 3.32 -12.10 2.35
C GLY A 43 4.17 -10.88 1.97
N HIS A 44 5.48 -11.04 2.07
CA HIS A 44 6.46 -10.00 1.70
C HIS A 44 6.44 -9.62 0.20
N TRP A 45 5.90 -10.51 -0.63
CA TRP A 45 5.74 -10.32 -2.06
C TRP A 45 4.28 -10.51 -2.43
N VAL A 46 3.81 -9.78 -3.45
CA VAL A 46 2.49 -10.01 -4.05
C VAL A 46 2.65 -11.06 -5.14
N LEU A 47 2.16 -12.28 -4.89
CA LEU A 47 2.39 -13.44 -5.77
C LEU A 47 1.13 -13.97 -6.43
N LYS A 48 -0.06 -13.81 -5.81
CA LYS A 48 -1.28 -14.32 -6.41
C LYS A 48 -1.63 -13.51 -7.65
N PRO A 49 -1.96 -14.15 -8.79
CA PRO A 49 -2.24 -13.42 -10.03
C PRO A 49 -3.32 -12.36 -9.90
N GLN A 50 -4.40 -12.64 -9.16
CA GLN A 50 -5.50 -11.71 -8.94
C GLN A 50 -5.06 -10.49 -8.14
N ASN A 51 -4.27 -10.68 -7.09
CA ASN A 51 -3.74 -9.61 -6.27
C ASN A 51 -2.72 -8.76 -7.04
N SER A 52 -1.89 -9.39 -7.87
CA SER A 52 -0.95 -8.67 -8.74
C SER A 52 -1.66 -7.76 -9.74
N LEU A 53 -2.81 -8.17 -10.29
CA LEU A 53 -3.61 -7.31 -11.17
C LEU A 53 -4.15 -6.08 -10.42
N ILE A 54 -4.66 -6.28 -9.20
CA ILE A 54 -5.15 -5.20 -8.35
C ILE A 54 -3.98 -4.26 -8.00
N TRP A 55 -2.86 -4.80 -7.53
CA TRP A 55 -1.68 -4.02 -7.18
C TRP A 55 -1.21 -3.13 -8.33
N GLN A 56 -1.01 -3.70 -9.52
CA GLN A 56 -0.54 -2.94 -10.68
C GLN A 56 -1.56 -1.86 -11.08
N LYS A 57 -2.86 -2.17 -11.08
CA LYS A 57 -3.91 -1.19 -11.40
C LYS A 57 -3.89 -0.01 -10.41
N GLU A 58 -3.82 -0.29 -9.12
CA GLU A 58 -3.80 0.73 -8.07
C GLU A 58 -2.52 1.57 -8.12
N PHE A 59 -1.37 0.94 -8.38
CA PHE A 59 -0.09 1.63 -8.55
C PHE A 59 -0.13 2.62 -9.72
N PHE A 60 -0.53 2.18 -10.91
CA PHE A 60 -0.60 3.08 -12.07
C PHE A 60 -1.65 4.18 -11.92
N SER A 61 -2.82 3.87 -11.35
CA SER A 61 -3.85 4.88 -11.06
C SER A 61 -3.36 5.95 -10.08
N TRP A 62 -2.55 5.57 -9.09
CA TRP A 62 -1.92 6.51 -8.18
C TRP A 62 -0.95 7.45 -8.90
N LEU A 63 -0.07 6.91 -9.74
CA LEU A 63 0.86 7.73 -10.52
C LEU A 63 0.12 8.66 -11.47
N GLU A 64 -0.93 8.19 -12.13
CA GLU A 64 -1.78 9.02 -13.00
C GLU A 64 -2.43 10.19 -12.25
N THR A 65 -2.76 10.02 -10.97
CA THR A 65 -3.35 11.08 -10.16
C THR A 65 -2.34 12.16 -9.76
N TYR A 66 -1.08 11.81 -9.57
CA TYR A 66 -0.10 12.68 -8.89
C TYR A 66 1.17 13.04 -9.69
N LEU A 67 1.44 12.39 -10.82
CA LEU A 67 2.64 12.60 -11.64
C LEU A 67 2.34 13.04 -13.08
N GLN A 68 1.18 13.61 -13.36
CA GLN A 68 0.89 14.23 -14.66
C GLN A 68 1.58 15.58 -14.83
#